data_AF-A0A948QPQ1-F1
#
_entry.id   AF-A0A948QPQ1-F1
#
_cell.length_a   1.000
_cell.length_b   1.000
_cell.length_c   1.000
_cell.angle_alpha   90.00
_cell.angle_beta   90.00
_cell.angle_gamma   90.00
#
_symmetry.space_group_name_H-M   'P 1'
#
loop_
_entity.id
_entity.type
_entity.pdbx_description
1 polymer ?
#
loop_
_entity_poly.entity_id
_entity_poly.type
_entity_poly.pdbx_seq_one_letter_code
_entity_poly.pdbx_strand_id
1 'polypeptide(L)'
;FRKKFGISPGEPFAFTIGTSYHKNPEIIIGACQIAKIKLIIAGYKDKLTAKGVYGGFKIGQAVLDSLVSGRNIIFTGHLDAAGLASAFDASTIYINSSDEDGEAMGSAVYESASAGVPLCVPDYGTFEPFRGCALFHPNHNSEALAENIRKYLSDPQLRKTNSEKAKQIASNFDYSIVRKQYERLYEELGISVETEKSHCDRNRLMSSAVIGIASAAPRNDIIIK
;
A
#
# COMPACT_ATOMS: atom_id res chain seq x y z
N PHE A 1 5.24 9.17 9.67
CA PHE A 1 6.12 8.09 9.17
C PHE A 1 7.61 8.47 9.14
N ARG A 2 8.01 9.47 8.34
CA ARG A 2 9.41 9.88 8.11
C ARG A 2 10.30 9.99 9.37
N LYS A 3 9.87 10.74 10.38
CA LYS A 3 10.58 10.90 11.67
C LYS A 3 10.89 9.55 12.35
N LYS A 4 9.94 8.60 12.34
CA LYS A 4 10.09 7.27 12.96
C LYS A 4 11.23 6.47 12.32
N PHE A 5 11.47 6.66 11.04
CA PHE A 5 12.47 5.92 10.27
C PHE A 5 13.67 6.77 9.84
N GLY A 6 13.89 7.93 10.49
CA GLY A 6 15.07 8.76 10.23
C GLY A 6 15.17 9.28 8.78
N ILE A 7 14.02 9.56 8.15
CA ILE A 7 13.95 10.12 6.80
C ILE A 7 13.79 11.63 6.93
N SER A 8 14.66 12.40 6.27
CA SER A 8 14.59 13.86 6.33
C SER A 8 13.33 14.41 5.63
N PRO A 9 12.82 15.59 6.04
CA PRO A 9 11.77 16.27 5.30
C PRO A 9 12.18 16.48 3.83
N GLY A 10 11.30 16.15 2.89
CA GLY A 10 11.57 16.28 1.45
C GLY A 10 12.54 15.27 0.86
N GLU A 11 13.22 14.45 1.67
CA GLU A 11 14.12 13.40 1.15
C GLU A 11 13.33 12.34 0.37
N PRO A 12 13.64 12.08 -0.91
CA PRO A 12 12.93 11.09 -1.68
C PRO A 12 13.27 9.68 -1.19
N PHE A 13 12.27 8.80 -1.15
CA PHE A 13 12.47 7.38 -0.90
C PHE A 13 11.49 6.52 -1.69
N ALA A 14 11.96 5.33 -2.06
CA ALA A 14 11.16 4.27 -2.64
C ALA A 14 10.56 3.40 -1.54
N PHE A 15 9.32 2.96 -1.74
CA PHE A 15 8.62 2.07 -0.81
C PHE A 15 8.16 0.80 -1.52
N THR A 16 8.23 -0.32 -0.80
CA THR A 16 7.70 -1.61 -1.25
C THR A 16 7.16 -2.41 -0.07
N ILE A 17 6.28 -3.37 -0.36
CA ILE A 17 5.64 -4.25 0.63
C ILE A 17 5.93 -5.70 0.25
N GLY A 18 6.41 -6.47 1.22
CA GLY A 18 6.72 -7.89 1.09
C GLY A 18 8.21 -8.15 0.88
N THR A 19 8.68 -9.27 1.43
CA THR A 19 10.08 -9.74 1.35
C THR A 19 10.15 -11.20 0.91
N SER A 20 9.06 -11.73 0.36
CA SER A 20 8.96 -13.10 -0.16
C SER A 20 9.79 -13.27 -1.43
N TYR A 21 10.21 -14.50 -1.72
CA TYR A 21 11.00 -14.81 -2.92
C TYR A 21 10.37 -14.30 -4.22
N HIS A 22 9.09 -14.60 -4.46
CA HIS A 22 8.36 -14.15 -5.65
C HIS A 22 8.13 -12.62 -5.71
N LYS A 23 8.51 -11.85 -4.68
CA LYS A 23 8.48 -10.37 -4.72
C LYS A 23 9.79 -9.80 -5.29
N ASN A 24 10.78 -10.67 -5.57
CA ASN A 24 12.13 -10.35 -6.06
C ASN A 24 12.79 -9.15 -5.35
N PRO A 25 12.86 -9.15 -4.00
CA PRO A 25 13.39 -8.01 -3.26
C PRO A 25 14.84 -7.64 -3.65
N GLU A 26 15.63 -8.59 -4.15
CA GLU A 26 16.96 -8.36 -4.70
C GLU A 26 16.96 -7.44 -5.92
N ILE A 27 15.93 -7.51 -6.77
CA ILE A 27 15.79 -6.65 -7.94
C ILE A 27 15.47 -5.22 -7.50
N ILE A 28 14.56 -5.07 -6.53
CA ILE A 28 14.21 -3.77 -5.95
C ILE A 28 15.44 -3.13 -5.28
N ILE A 29 16.18 -3.92 -4.51
CA ILE A 29 17.39 -3.46 -3.82
C ILE A 29 18.45 -3.03 -4.84
N GLY A 30 18.76 -3.88 -5.82
CA GLY A 30 19.73 -3.57 -6.88
C GLY A 30 19.35 -2.29 -7.62
N ALA A 31 18.08 -2.15 -8.00
CA ALA A 31 17.58 -0.95 -8.67
C ALA A 31 17.71 0.30 -7.80
N CYS A 32 17.38 0.23 -6.51
CA CYS A 32 17.49 1.37 -5.60
C CYS A 32 18.96 1.77 -5.33
N GLN A 33 19.88 0.78 -5.28
CA GLN A 33 21.31 1.03 -5.18
C GLN A 33 21.83 1.74 -6.44
N ILE A 34 21.47 1.26 -7.64
CA ILE A 34 21.83 1.88 -8.93
C ILE A 34 21.26 3.30 -9.00
N ALA A 35 19.98 3.49 -8.66
CA ALA A 35 19.31 4.79 -8.67
C ALA A 35 19.76 5.72 -7.54
N LYS A 36 20.51 5.21 -6.55
CA LYS A 36 20.98 5.93 -5.36
C LYS A 36 19.82 6.57 -4.56
N ILE A 37 18.71 5.84 -4.43
CA ILE A 37 17.56 6.24 -3.61
C ILE A 37 17.49 5.39 -2.34
N LYS A 38 17.01 6.00 -1.24
CA LYS A 38 16.69 5.26 -0.02
C LYS A 38 15.49 4.34 -0.29
N LEU A 39 15.57 3.09 0.16
CA LEU A 39 14.51 2.09 0.05
C LEU A 39 13.94 1.77 1.43
N ILE A 40 12.62 1.83 1.55
CA ILE A 40 11.89 1.41 2.74
C ILE A 40 11.08 0.16 2.38
N ILE A 41 11.24 -0.91 3.15
CA ILE A 41 10.57 -2.19 2.92
C ILE A 41 9.68 -2.49 4.11
N ALA A 42 8.37 -2.57 3.86
CA ALA A 42 7.41 -3.08 4.82
C ALA A 42 7.24 -4.59 4.68
N GLY A 43 7.28 -5.30 5.81
CA GLY A 43 7.33 -6.75 5.85
C GLY A 43 8.33 -7.26 6.87
N TYR A 44 8.46 -8.58 6.96
CA TYR A 44 9.29 -9.22 7.98
C TYR A 44 10.78 -8.95 7.73
N LYS A 45 11.49 -8.61 8.81
CA LYS A 45 12.92 -8.27 8.78
C LYS A 45 13.83 -9.50 8.72
N ASP A 46 13.36 -10.62 9.26
CA ASP A 46 14.10 -11.89 9.31
C ASP A 46 13.13 -13.09 9.33
N LYS A 47 13.69 -14.29 9.13
CA LYS A 47 12.94 -15.56 9.15
C LYS A 47 12.29 -15.85 10.51
N LEU A 48 12.86 -15.37 11.62
CA LEU A 48 12.33 -15.63 12.97
C LEU A 48 11.04 -14.84 13.18
N THR A 49 11.05 -13.56 12.79
CA THR A 49 9.90 -12.65 12.80
C THR A 49 8.81 -13.15 11.85
N ALA A 50 9.21 -13.68 10.68
CA ALA A 50 8.29 -14.28 9.70
C ALA A 50 7.63 -15.57 10.21
N LYS A 51 8.41 -16.48 10.80
CA LYS A 51 7.97 -17.81 11.26
C LYS A 51 6.88 -17.73 12.34
N GLY A 52 6.85 -16.65 13.12
CA GLY A 52 5.82 -16.42 14.12
C GLY A 52 4.43 -16.08 13.55
N VAL A 53 4.32 -15.71 12.27
CA VAL A 53 3.05 -15.26 11.66
C VAL A 53 2.64 -16.14 10.47
N TYR A 54 3.59 -16.59 9.66
CA TYR A 54 3.36 -17.50 8.55
C TYR A 54 4.46 -18.56 8.57
N GLY A 55 4.12 -19.84 8.41
CA GLY A 55 5.05 -20.97 8.50
C GLY A 55 6.21 -20.91 7.50
N GLY A 56 7.27 -20.17 7.85
CA GLY A 56 8.54 -20.09 7.14
C GLY A 56 8.56 -19.21 5.88
N PHE A 57 9.15 -18.01 5.97
CA PHE A 57 9.60 -17.24 4.80
C PHE A 57 11.09 -17.49 4.52
N LYS A 58 11.50 -17.36 3.25
CA LYS A 58 12.91 -17.25 2.85
C LYS A 58 13.18 -15.82 2.37
N ILE A 59 13.88 -15.04 3.20
CA ILE A 59 14.51 -13.80 2.76
C ILE A 59 15.68 -14.18 1.85
N GLY A 60 15.75 -13.59 0.65
CA GLY A 60 16.84 -13.82 -0.30
C GLY A 60 18.20 -13.39 0.26
N GLN A 61 19.27 -14.09 -0.11
CA GLN A 61 20.63 -13.82 0.41
C GLN A 61 21.08 -12.38 0.11
N ALA A 62 20.74 -11.83 -1.07
CA ALA A 62 21.06 -10.45 -1.43
C ALA A 62 20.43 -9.41 -0.48
N VAL A 63 19.25 -9.72 0.08
CA VAL A 63 18.60 -8.88 1.10
C VAL A 63 19.40 -8.91 2.40
N LEU A 64 19.88 -10.09 2.79
CA LEU A 64 20.73 -10.26 3.98
C LEU A 64 22.08 -9.55 3.81
N ASP A 65 22.71 -9.65 2.64
CA ASP A 65 24.00 -9.01 2.38
C ASP A 65 23.86 -7.47 2.33
N SER A 66 22.73 -6.97 1.84
CA SER A 66 22.42 -5.54 1.83
C SER A 66 22.10 -4.96 3.20
N LEU A 67 21.64 -5.80 4.15
CA LEU A 67 21.51 -5.43 5.57
C LEU A 67 22.88 -5.24 6.22
N VAL A 68 23.88 -6.02 5.83
CA VAL A 68 25.26 -5.96 6.39
C VAL A 68 26.01 -4.70 5.94
N SER A 69 25.69 -4.16 4.75
CA SER A 69 26.34 -2.97 4.17
C SER A 69 25.63 -1.63 4.47
N GLY A 70 24.62 -1.66 5.35
CA GLY A 70 23.53 -0.68 5.41
C GLY A 70 23.87 0.79 5.66
N ARG A 71 23.28 1.66 4.80
CA ARG A 71 22.76 3.00 5.15
C ARG A 71 21.50 3.43 4.37
N ASN A 72 21.15 2.75 3.27
CA ASN A 72 20.10 3.19 2.34
C ASN A 72 18.87 2.27 2.27
N ILE A 73 18.79 1.21 3.10
CA ILE A 73 17.64 0.30 3.13
C ILE A 73 17.12 0.20 4.56
N ILE A 74 15.81 0.38 4.75
CA ILE A 74 15.16 0.35 6.07
C ILE A 74 14.02 -0.67 6.04
N PHE A 75 14.11 -1.68 6.89
CA PHE A 75 13.02 -2.60 7.13
C PHE A 75 12.14 -2.09 8.25
N THR A 76 10.86 -1.90 7.99
CA THR A 76 9.93 -1.40 9.01
C THR A 76 9.47 -2.49 9.97
N GLY A 77 9.52 -3.76 9.54
CA GLY A 77 8.76 -4.83 10.18
C GLY A 77 7.32 -4.80 9.67
N HIS A 78 6.43 -5.52 10.33
CA HIS A 78 5.00 -5.45 10.06
C HIS A 78 4.48 -4.02 10.36
N LEU A 79 3.66 -3.49 9.46
CA LEU A 79 2.92 -2.25 9.64
C LEU A 79 1.44 -2.59 9.67
N ASP A 80 0.72 -2.01 10.64
CA ASP A 80 -0.73 -2.04 10.66
C ASP A 80 -1.33 -1.11 9.59
N ALA A 81 -2.66 -1.07 9.46
CA ALA A 81 -3.33 -0.27 8.45
C ALA A 81 -2.97 1.23 8.53
N ALA A 82 -2.89 1.80 9.74
CA ALA A 82 -2.50 3.19 9.93
C ALA A 82 -1.02 3.43 9.56
N GLY A 83 -0.15 2.48 9.87
CA GLY A 83 1.25 2.48 9.50
C GLY A 83 1.47 2.41 7.99
N LEU A 84 0.72 1.55 7.29
CA LEU A 84 0.74 1.45 5.82
C LEU A 84 0.23 2.73 5.16
N ALA A 85 -0.91 3.27 5.60
CA ALA A 85 -1.44 4.53 5.11
C ALA A 85 -0.42 5.67 5.28
N SER A 86 0.21 5.75 6.45
CA SER A 86 1.28 6.72 6.73
C SER A 86 2.54 6.49 5.88
N ALA A 87 2.82 5.25 5.50
CA ALA A 87 3.95 4.90 4.63
C ALA A 87 3.68 5.38 3.21
N PHE A 88 2.51 5.07 2.65
CA PHE A 88 2.12 5.52 1.31
C PHE A 88 2.11 7.05 1.20
N ASP A 89 1.47 7.74 2.14
CA ASP A 89 1.44 9.21 2.18
C ASP A 89 2.84 9.84 2.19
N ALA A 90 3.78 9.22 2.90
CA ALA A 90 5.15 9.70 2.96
C ALA A 90 6.00 9.34 1.73
N SER A 91 5.60 8.33 0.95
CA SER A 91 6.41 7.71 -0.09
C SER A 91 6.58 8.59 -1.32
N THR A 92 7.74 8.53 -1.96
CA THR A 92 7.97 9.25 -3.22
C THR A 92 7.58 8.39 -4.41
N ILE A 93 7.88 7.10 -4.35
CA ILE A 93 7.63 6.11 -5.40
C ILE A 93 7.28 4.78 -4.74
N TYR A 94 6.30 4.07 -5.27
CA TYR A 94 6.06 2.67 -4.93
C TYR A 94 6.66 1.76 -5.99
N ILE A 95 7.33 0.69 -5.54
CA ILE A 95 8.00 -0.28 -6.40
C ILE A 95 7.44 -1.68 -6.14
N ASN A 96 7.09 -2.37 -7.22
CA ASN A 96 6.84 -3.80 -7.24
C ASN A 96 7.77 -4.43 -8.29
N SER A 97 8.25 -5.65 -8.03
CA SER A 97 9.01 -6.46 -9.00
C SER A 97 8.63 -7.93 -8.91
N SER A 98 7.39 -8.21 -8.51
CA SER A 98 6.95 -9.57 -8.24
C SER A 98 6.87 -10.39 -9.52
N ASP A 99 7.00 -11.71 -9.41
CA ASP A 99 6.72 -12.62 -10.51
C ASP A 99 5.22 -12.70 -10.80
N GLU A 100 4.90 -12.97 -12.06
CA GLU A 100 3.52 -13.06 -12.56
C GLU A 100 2.70 -14.13 -11.79
N ASP A 101 3.32 -15.28 -11.54
CA ASP A 101 2.76 -16.39 -10.77
C ASP A 101 2.69 -16.12 -9.25
N GLY A 102 3.36 -15.07 -8.76
CA GLY A 102 3.32 -14.61 -7.38
C GLY A 102 2.41 -13.40 -7.12
N GLU A 103 1.75 -12.86 -8.15
CA GLU A 103 0.99 -11.61 -8.06
C GLU A 103 -0.33 -11.69 -8.83
N ALA A 104 -1.37 -12.20 -8.16
CA ALA A 104 -2.69 -12.36 -8.75
C ALA A 104 -3.41 -11.02 -9.02
N MET A 105 -3.33 -10.07 -8.08
CA MET A 105 -4.02 -8.78 -8.20
C MET A 105 -3.07 -7.59 -8.03
N GLY A 106 -2.00 -7.70 -7.22
CA GLY A 106 -1.20 -6.53 -6.90
C GLY A 106 -1.89 -5.57 -5.92
N SER A 107 -2.56 -6.08 -4.87
CA SER A 107 -3.33 -5.22 -3.94
C SER A 107 -2.51 -4.05 -3.40
N ALA A 108 -1.23 -4.26 -3.08
CA ALA A 108 -0.34 -3.19 -2.62
C ALA A 108 -0.07 -2.11 -3.70
N VAL A 109 -0.11 -2.46 -4.99
CA VAL A 109 -0.03 -1.49 -6.10
C VAL A 109 -1.32 -0.65 -6.16
N TYR A 110 -2.49 -1.27 -6.01
CA TYR A 110 -3.77 -0.55 -5.97
C TYR A 110 -3.88 0.38 -4.74
N GLU A 111 -3.44 -0.09 -3.57
CA GLU A 111 -3.36 0.73 -2.35
C GLU A 111 -2.43 1.94 -2.56
N SER A 112 -1.24 1.71 -3.10
CA SER A 112 -0.29 2.79 -3.45
C SER A 112 -0.88 3.79 -4.43
N ALA A 113 -1.55 3.30 -5.48
CA ALA A 113 -2.21 4.12 -6.48
C ALA A 113 -3.32 4.97 -5.85
N SER A 114 -4.16 4.38 -5.01
CA SER A 114 -5.25 5.10 -4.30
C SER A 114 -4.73 6.20 -3.37
N ALA A 115 -3.54 6.01 -2.79
CA ALA A 115 -2.83 7.00 -2.00
C ALA A 115 -2.19 8.11 -2.84
N GLY A 116 -2.20 7.99 -4.18
CA GLY A 116 -1.57 8.96 -5.08
C GLY A 116 -0.05 8.81 -5.11
N VAL A 117 0.46 7.59 -4.91
CA VAL A 117 1.89 7.29 -5.05
C VAL A 117 2.16 6.83 -6.49
N PRO A 118 3.15 7.41 -7.19
CA PRO A 118 3.54 6.97 -8.53
C PRO A 118 4.13 5.56 -8.50
N LEU A 119 3.88 4.79 -9.55
CA LEU A 119 4.14 3.36 -9.59
C LEU A 119 5.26 2.98 -10.56
N CYS A 120 6.20 2.17 -10.09
CA CYS A 120 7.09 1.36 -10.92
C CYS A 120 6.71 -0.13 -10.74
N VAL A 121 6.32 -0.79 -11.82
CA VAL A 121 5.77 -2.16 -11.78
C VAL A 121 6.34 -3.01 -12.93
N PRO A 122 6.37 -4.34 -12.79
CA PRO A 122 6.83 -5.21 -13.86
C PRO A 122 5.84 -5.27 -15.03
N ASP A 123 6.35 -5.61 -16.20
CA ASP A 123 5.62 -5.66 -17.47
C ASP A 123 4.93 -7.02 -17.69
N TYR A 124 3.75 -7.21 -17.08
CA TYR A 124 2.84 -8.33 -17.34
C TYR A 124 1.38 -7.99 -16.96
N GLY A 125 0.46 -8.92 -17.25
CA GLY A 125 -0.98 -8.66 -17.34
C GLY A 125 -1.65 -8.07 -16.08
N THR A 126 -1.23 -8.46 -14.87
CA THR A 126 -1.82 -7.98 -13.60
C THR A 126 -1.83 -6.46 -13.48
N PHE A 127 -0.85 -5.77 -14.07
CA PHE A 127 -0.68 -4.33 -13.95
C PHE A 127 -1.16 -3.54 -15.16
N GLU A 128 -1.77 -4.20 -16.14
CA GLU A 128 -2.29 -3.58 -17.36
C GLU A 128 -3.24 -2.38 -17.13
N PRO A 129 -4.11 -2.36 -16.10
CA PRO A 129 -4.95 -1.20 -15.81
C PRO A 129 -4.17 0.11 -15.60
N PHE A 130 -2.88 0.03 -15.23
CA PHE A 130 -2.02 1.18 -15.01
C PHE A 130 -1.16 1.58 -16.23
N ARG A 131 -1.39 0.98 -17.41
CA ARG A 131 -0.72 1.42 -18.64
C ARG A 131 -0.97 2.89 -18.92
N GLY A 132 0.10 3.60 -19.25
CA GLY A 132 0.06 5.05 -19.50
C GLY A 132 0.05 5.92 -18.24
N CYS A 133 0.01 5.35 -17.04
CA CYS A 133 0.16 6.09 -15.77
C CYS A 133 1.11 5.44 -14.75
N ALA A 134 1.71 4.29 -15.07
CA ALA A 134 2.83 3.71 -14.35
C ALA A 134 4.05 3.60 -15.26
N LEU A 135 5.23 3.42 -14.67
CA LEU A 135 6.45 3.10 -15.41
C LEU A 135 6.71 1.60 -15.30
N PHE A 136 6.77 0.94 -16.45
CA PHE A 136 6.92 -0.50 -16.54
C PHE A 136 8.37 -0.89 -16.78
N HIS A 137 8.79 -2.02 -16.25
CA HIS A 137 10.11 -2.60 -16.50
C HIS A 137 9.99 -4.10 -16.80
N PRO A 138 10.92 -4.69 -17.55
CA PRO A 138 11.01 -6.14 -17.67
C PRO A 138 11.17 -6.80 -16.29
N ASN A 139 10.60 -7.99 -16.12
CA ASN A 139 10.78 -8.74 -14.89
C ASN A 139 12.27 -9.11 -14.70
N HIS A 140 12.72 -9.19 -13.45
CA HIS A 140 14.11 -9.46 -13.07
C HIS A 140 15.17 -8.50 -13.64
N ASN A 141 14.81 -7.27 -14.00
CA ASN A 141 15.74 -6.28 -14.56
C ASN A 141 15.90 -5.07 -13.62
N SER A 142 17.00 -5.04 -12.86
CA SER A 142 17.28 -3.98 -11.88
C SER A 142 17.63 -2.66 -12.54
N GLU A 143 18.30 -2.71 -13.69
CA GLU A 143 18.77 -1.55 -14.45
C GLU A 143 17.57 -0.77 -15.02
N ALA A 144 16.63 -1.46 -15.67
CA ALA A 144 15.42 -0.85 -16.21
C ALA A 144 14.52 -0.29 -15.09
N LEU A 145 14.40 -1.00 -13.97
CA LEU A 145 13.70 -0.47 -12.80
C LEU A 145 14.41 0.78 -12.24
N ALA A 146 15.74 0.81 -12.20
CA ALA A 146 16.51 1.98 -11.77
C ALA A 146 16.31 3.18 -12.69
N GLU A 147 16.21 2.97 -14.00
CA GLU A 147 15.89 4.02 -14.98
C GLU A 147 14.51 4.62 -14.71
N ASN A 148 13.50 3.79 -14.43
CA ASN A 148 12.17 4.26 -14.05
C ASN A 148 12.19 5.10 -12.76
N ILE A 149 12.93 4.65 -11.73
CA ILE A 149 13.11 5.42 -10.49
C ILE A 149 13.73 6.79 -10.82
N ARG A 150 14.84 6.84 -11.57
CA ARG A 150 15.52 8.09 -11.92
C ARG A 150 14.62 9.01 -12.75
N LYS A 151 13.80 8.46 -13.64
CA LYS A 151 12.82 9.23 -14.43
C LYS A 151 11.83 9.93 -13.51
N TYR A 152 11.23 9.22 -12.55
CA TYR A 152 10.35 9.88 -11.58
C TYR A 152 11.07 10.86 -10.65
N LEU A 153 12.33 10.62 -10.29
CA LEU A 153 13.10 11.57 -9.47
C LEU A 153 13.42 12.88 -10.22
N SER A 154 13.75 12.78 -11.51
CA SER A 154 14.14 13.92 -12.35
C SER A 154 12.96 14.69 -12.93
N ASP A 155 11.76 14.08 -13.04
CA ASP A 155 10.56 14.71 -13.58
C ASP A 155 9.39 14.72 -12.56
N PRO A 156 9.30 15.77 -11.72
CA PRO A 156 8.19 15.95 -10.80
C PRO A 156 6.82 16.09 -11.46
N GLN A 157 6.74 16.61 -12.68
CA GLN A 157 5.48 16.82 -13.38
C GLN A 157 4.92 15.50 -13.91
N LEU A 158 5.77 14.65 -14.50
CA LEU A 158 5.41 13.28 -14.85
C LEU A 158 4.95 12.52 -13.61
N ARG A 159 5.72 12.61 -12.52
CA ARG A 159 5.41 11.94 -11.26
C ARG A 159 4.00 12.30 -10.75
N LYS A 160 3.67 13.60 -10.72
CA LYS A 160 2.36 14.10 -10.32
C LYS A 160 1.24 13.64 -11.27
N THR A 161 1.46 13.78 -12.58
CA THR A 161 0.46 13.42 -13.60
C THR A 161 0.13 11.93 -13.54
N ASN A 162 1.15 11.08 -13.40
CA ASN A 162 0.99 9.64 -13.30
C ASN A 162 0.28 9.24 -12.02
N SER A 163 0.61 9.84 -10.88
CA SER A 163 -0.03 9.50 -9.62
C SER A 163 -1.50 9.92 -9.56
N GLU A 164 -1.87 11.07 -10.13
CA GLU A 164 -3.27 11.49 -10.25
C GLU A 164 -4.09 10.53 -11.11
N LYS A 165 -3.54 10.10 -12.26
CA LYS A 165 -4.19 9.11 -13.13
C LYS A 165 -4.30 7.74 -12.46
N ALA A 166 -3.23 7.26 -11.83
CA ALA A 166 -3.22 5.98 -11.12
C ALA A 166 -4.26 5.98 -9.98
N LYS A 167 -4.38 7.09 -9.26
CA LYS A 167 -5.41 7.27 -8.22
C LYS A 167 -6.82 7.21 -8.77
N GLN A 168 -7.06 7.85 -9.92
CA GLN A 168 -8.35 7.76 -10.60
C GLN A 168 -8.68 6.33 -11.03
N ILE A 169 -7.72 5.60 -11.60
CA ILE A 169 -7.89 4.19 -11.97
C ILE A 169 -8.24 3.35 -10.74
N ALA A 170 -7.45 3.48 -9.66
CA ALA A 170 -7.65 2.72 -8.43
C ALA A 170 -9.01 2.99 -7.77
N SER A 171 -9.58 4.19 -7.93
CA SER A 171 -10.90 4.52 -7.39
C SER A 171 -12.04 3.66 -7.96
N ASN A 172 -11.84 3.03 -9.12
CA ASN A 172 -12.81 2.11 -9.71
C ASN A 172 -12.79 0.72 -9.07
N PHE A 173 -11.80 0.44 -8.21
CA PHE A 173 -11.59 -0.85 -7.55
C PHE A 173 -11.84 -0.77 -6.03
N ASP A 174 -12.58 0.25 -5.58
CA ASP A 174 -13.00 0.35 -4.18
C ASP A 174 -13.84 -0.86 -3.76
N TYR A 175 -13.65 -1.34 -2.53
CA TYR A 175 -14.36 -2.52 -2.01
C TYR A 175 -15.88 -2.38 -2.08
N SER A 176 -16.44 -1.17 -1.95
CA SER A 176 -17.89 -0.96 -2.09
C SER A 176 -18.38 -1.18 -3.52
N ILE A 177 -17.56 -0.89 -4.53
CA ILE A 177 -17.85 -1.14 -5.94
C ILE A 177 -17.76 -2.63 -6.22
N VAL A 178 -16.66 -3.27 -5.81
CA VAL A 178 -16.43 -4.71 -6.00
C VAL A 178 -17.54 -5.51 -5.32
N ARG A 179 -17.89 -5.15 -4.07
CA ARG A 179 -19.00 -5.78 -3.34
C ARG A 179 -20.31 -5.74 -4.13
N LYS A 180 -20.68 -4.58 -4.67
CA LYS A 180 -21.92 -4.44 -5.47
C LYS A 180 -21.89 -5.27 -6.75
N GLN A 181 -20.73 -5.47 -7.36
CA GLN A 181 -20.59 -6.35 -8.52
C GLN A 181 -20.81 -7.82 -8.14
N TYR A 182 -20.26 -8.26 -7.00
CA TYR A 182 -20.51 -9.60 -6.48
C TYR A 182 -21.97 -9.80 -6.05
N GLU A 183 -22.60 -8.80 -5.41
CA GLU A 183 -24.03 -8.85 -5.04
C GLU A 183 -24.90 -9.09 -6.29
N ARG A 184 -24.66 -8.35 -7.38
CA ARG A 184 -25.37 -8.56 -8.66
C ARG A 184 -25.12 -9.94 -9.26
N LEU A 185 -23.88 -10.41 -9.24
CA LEU A 185 -23.55 -11.76 -9.74
C LEU A 185 -24.30 -12.84 -8.97
N TYR A 186 -24.41 -12.72 -7.65
CA TYR A 186 -25.18 -13.67 -6.83
C TYR A 186 -26.68 -13.59 -7.12
N GLU A 187 -27.23 -12.40 -7.30
CA GLU A 187 -28.62 -12.21 -7.72
C GLU A 187 -28.90 -12.88 -9.08
N GLU A 188 -28.00 -12.73 -10.06
CA GLU A 188 -28.10 -13.37 -11.39
C GLU A 188 -28.06 -14.91 -11.30
N LEU A 189 -27.36 -15.45 -10.31
CA LEU A 189 -27.29 -16.89 -10.03
C LEU A 189 -28.46 -17.40 -9.17
N GLY A 190 -29.40 -16.53 -8.79
CA GLY A 190 -30.55 -16.88 -7.94
C GLY A 190 -30.18 -17.11 -6.46
N ILE A 191 -29.01 -16.63 -6.03
CA ILE A 191 -28.55 -16.71 -4.65
C ILE A 191 -28.96 -15.40 -3.94
N SER A 192 -29.91 -15.48 -3.03
CA SER A 192 -30.31 -14.32 -2.21
C SER A 192 -29.20 -13.98 -1.22
N VAL A 193 -28.65 -12.76 -1.34
CA VAL A 193 -27.68 -12.22 -0.37
C VAL A 193 -28.48 -11.55 0.75
N GLU A 194 -28.62 -12.20 1.90
CA GLU A 194 -29.18 -11.53 3.08
C GLU A 194 -28.20 -10.44 3.54
N THR A 195 -28.56 -9.18 3.35
CA THR A 195 -27.75 -8.06 3.83
C THR A 195 -27.90 -7.93 5.34
N GLU A 196 -27.03 -8.57 6.12
CA GLU A 196 -26.80 -8.11 7.48
C GLU A 196 -26.24 -6.67 7.41
N LYS A 197 -26.92 -5.73 8.07
CA LYS A 197 -26.46 -4.34 8.19
C LYS A 197 -25.01 -4.35 8.70
N SER A 198 -24.11 -3.82 7.88
CA SER A 198 -22.68 -3.89 8.14
C SER A 198 -22.33 -3.24 9.48
N HIS A 199 -21.37 -3.82 10.19
CA HIS A 199 -20.83 -3.26 11.43
C HIS A 199 -20.23 -1.84 11.24
N CYS A 200 -19.95 -1.43 10.00
CA CYS A 200 -19.46 -0.09 9.64
C CYS A 200 -20.52 1.01 9.82
N ASP A 201 -21.80 0.70 9.56
CA ASP A 201 -22.89 1.68 9.64
C ASP A 201 -23.25 2.08 11.08
N ARG A 202 -22.92 1.21 12.07
CA ARG A 202 -23.17 1.49 13.50
C ARG A 202 -22.32 2.64 14.05
N ASN A 203 -21.09 2.83 13.56
CA ASN A 203 -20.22 3.90 14.05
C ASN A 203 -20.54 5.27 13.45
N ARG A 204 -21.21 5.33 12.29
CA ARG A 204 -21.60 6.61 11.66
C ARG A 204 -22.83 7.23 12.33
N LEU A 205 -23.76 6.40 12.83
CA LEU A 205 -24.96 6.85 13.55
C LEU A 205 -24.67 7.34 14.98
N MET A 206 -23.62 6.82 15.64
CA MET A 206 -23.23 7.27 16.99
C MET A 206 -22.52 8.63 17.00
N SER A 207 -21.83 9.03 15.93
CA SER A 207 -21.18 10.36 15.87
C SER A 207 -22.16 11.51 15.61
N SER A 208 -23.31 11.24 14.98
CA SER A 208 -24.36 12.23 14.72
C SER A 208 -25.32 12.44 15.91
N ALA A 209 -25.37 11.51 16.87
CA ALA A 209 -26.24 11.62 18.04
C ALA A 209 -25.63 12.44 19.21
N VAL A 210 -24.31 12.70 19.19
CA VAL A 210 -23.61 13.38 20.30
C VAL A 210 -23.53 14.91 20.14
N ILE A 211 -23.86 15.46 18.96
CA ILE A 211 -23.78 16.91 18.69
C ILE A 211 -25.15 17.63 18.89
N GLY A 212 -26.19 16.88 19.28
CA GLY A 212 -27.57 17.32 19.11
C GLY A 212 -28.40 17.65 20.35
N ILE A 213 -27.87 17.79 21.58
CA ILE A 213 -28.72 18.23 22.70
C ILE A 213 -27.91 18.99 23.78
N ALA A 214 -27.79 20.30 23.63
CA ALA A 214 -27.45 21.19 24.73
C ALA A 214 -28.29 22.47 24.63
N SER A 215 -29.50 22.45 25.20
CA SER A 215 -30.32 23.63 25.41
C SER A 215 -31.43 23.39 26.46
N ALA A 216 -31.22 23.99 27.64
CA ALA A 216 -32.20 24.58 28.57
C ALA A 216 -33.19 23.71 29.42
N ALA A 217 -32.86 23.67 30.74
CA ALA A 217 -33.70 23.91 31.95
C ALA A 217 -34.86 22.96 32.36
N PRO A 218 -35.35 23.01 33.64
CA PRO A 218 -34.69 23.19 34.94
C PRO A 218 -34.91 21.99 35.91
N ARG A 219 -34.17 21.98 37.03
CA ARG A 219 -34.35 21.05 38.16
C ARG A 219 -35.70 21.28 38.84
N ASN A 220 -36.40 20.19 39.15
CA ASN A 220 -37.37 20.14 40.25
C ASN A 220 -37.17 18.85 41.04
N ASP A 221 -36.92 19.04 42.34
CA ASP A 221 -36.84 18.01 43.36
C ASP A 221 -38.19 17.33 43.55
N ILE A 222 -38.20 15.99 43.59
CA ILE A 222 -39.26 15.22 44.27
C ILE A 222 -38.61 14.09 45.07
N ILE A 223 -38.68 14.28 46.39
CA ILE A 223 -38.47 13.29 47.45
C ILE A 223 -39.71 12.38 47.49
N ILE A 224 -39.54 11.06 47.51
CA ILE A 224 -40.54 10.16 48.10
C ILE A 224 -39.82 9.07 48.92
N LYS A 225 -39.97 9.24 50.24
CA LYS A 225 -39.99 8.30 51.38
C LYS A 225 -39.26 6.96 51.31
#